data_AF-A0A7C0XYA2-F1
#
_entry.id   AF-A0A7C0XYA2-F1
#
_cell.length_a   1.000
_cell.length_b   1.000
_cell.length_c   1.000
_cell.angle_alpha   90.00
_cell.angle_beta   90.00
_cell.angle_gamma   90.00
#
_symmetry.space_group_name_H-M   'P 1'
#
loop_
_entity.id
_entity.type
_entity.pdbx_description
1 polymer ?
#
loop_
_entity_poly.entity_id
_entity_poly.type
_entity_poly.pdbx_seq_one_letter_code
_entity_poly.pdbx_strand_id
1 'polypeptide(L)' 'AGAGWQAIQLPYGGGETAMVTFLPRRERFEEFESTLTAQWVGEIIAILERKEGHLFDNAQVRV' A
#
# COMPACT_ATOMS: atom_id res chain seq x y z
N ALA A 1 8.43 14.57 5.61
CA ALA A 1 9.23 13.75 4.69
C ALA A 1 8.76 12.30 4.83
N GLY A 2 8.10 11.74 3.81
CA GLY A 2 7.55 10.37 3.85
C GLY A 2 8.60 9.33 3.47
N ALA A 3 8.45 8.09 3.94
CA ALA A 3 9.40 6.96 3.91
C ALA A 3 9.95 6.53 2.53
N GLY A 4 9.69 7.28 1.46
CA GLY A 4 10.18 7.00 0.11
C GLY A 4 9.27 6.10 -0.72
N TRP A 5 8.06 5.81 -0.22
CA TRP A 5 7.05 5.00 -0.89
C TRP A 5 5.64 5.41 -0.41
N GLN A 6 4.63 5.01 -1.17
CA GLN A 6 3.21 5.11 -0.84
C GLN A 6 2.58 3.71 -0.85
N ALA A 7 1.50 3.51 -0.09
CA ALA A 7 0.72 2.28 -0.18
C ALA A 7 -0.78 2.58 -0.15
N ILE A 8 -1.53 1.76 -0.87
CA ILE A 8 -2.99 1.77 -0.89
C ILE A 8 -3.45 0.33 -0.64
N GLN A 9 -4.43 0.19 0.26
CA GLN A 9 -5.11 -1.08 0.49
C GLN A 9 -6.47 -1.05 -0.19
N LEU A 10 -6.79 -2.13 -0.90
CA LEU A 10 -8.06 -2.37 -1.55
C LEU A 10 -8.65 -3.65 -0.94
N PRO A 11 -9.53 -3.54 0.06
CA PRO A 11 -10.18 -4.71 0.66
C PRO A 11 -11.08 -5.39 -0.37
N TYR A 12 -11.04 -6.72 -0.41
CA TYR A 12 -12.00 -7.51 -1.17
C TYR A 12 -13.27 -7.74 -0.35
N GLY A 13 -14.38 -8.02 -1.04
CA GLY A 13 -15.63 -8.39 -0.39
C GLY A 13 -15.42 -9.58 0.55
N GLY A 14 -15.99 -9.50 1.75
CA GLY A 14 -15.86 -10.53 2.79
C GLY A 14 -14.79 -10.24 3.85
N GLY A 15 -13.92 -9.25 3.66
CA GLY A 15 -13.01 -8.74 4.71
C GLY A 15 -11.84 -9.66 5.09
N GLU A 16 -11.79 -10.88 4.56
CA GLU A 16 -10.72 -11.85 4.83
C GLU A 16 -9.49 -11.67 3.93
N THR A 17 -9.58 -10.83 2.89
CA THR A 17 -8.49 -10.64 1.93
C THR A 17 -8.49 -9.21 1.40
N ALA A 18 -7.29 -8.69 1.12
CA ALA A 18 -7.10 -7.38 0.52
C ALA A 18 -5.93 -7.41 -0.47
N MET A 19 -5.97 -6.55 -1.47
CA MET A 19 -4.81 -6.21 -2.29
C MET A 19 -4.11 -4.99 -1.70
N VAL A 20 -2.79 -5.04 -1.61
CA VAL A 20 -1.99 -3.89 -1.19
C VAL A 20 -1.05 -3.51 -2.32
N THR A 21 -1.20 -2.29 -2.82
CA THR A 21 -0.35 -1.75 -3.88
C THR A 21 0.67 -0.81 -3.25
N PHE A 22 1.95 -1.11 -3.44
CA PHE A 22 3.06 -0.26 -3.02
C PHE A 22 3.59 0.53 -4.23
N LEU A 23 3.73 1.84 -4.07
CA LEU A 23 4.31 2.73 -5.05
C LEU A 23 5.61 3.31 -4.49
N PRO A 24 6.78 2.69 -4.76
CA PRO A 24 8.07 3.25 -4.38
C PRO A 24 8.38 4.53 -5.19
N ARG A 25 9.33 5.31 -4.70
CA ARG A 25 9.89 6.41 -5.49
C ARG A 25 10.46 5.90 -6.82
N ARG A 26 10.37 6.76 -7.84
CA ARG A 26 10.94 6.51 -9.17
C ARG A 26 12.39 6.05 -9.06
N GLU A 27 12.76 5.03 -9.83
CA GLU A 27 14.12 4.46 -9.90
C GLU A 27 14.62 3.79 -8.61
N ARG A 28 13.73 3.48 -7.66
CA ARG A 28 14.08 2.75 -6.41
C ARG A 28 13.24 1.48 -6.21
N PHE A 29 12.80 0.85 -7.29
CA PHE A 29 11.95 -0.34 -7.21
C PHE A 29 12.71 -1.52 -6.60
N GLU A 30 13.91 -1.82 -7.09
CA GLU A 30 14.70 -2.99 -6.70
C GLU A 30 15.16 -2.88 -5.23
N GLU A 31 15.58 -1.69 -4.81
CA GLU A 31 15.90 -1.41 -3.41
C GLU A 31 14.67 -1.64 -2.53
N PHE A 32 13.51 -1.11 -2.94
CA PHE A 32 12.27 -1.29 -2.22
C PHE A 32 11.83 -2.76 -2.16
N GLU A 33 11.89 -3.48 -3.27
CA GLU A 33 11.55 -4.90 -3.37
C GLU A 33 12.40 -5.75 -2.41
N SER A 34 13.69 -5.44 -2.27
CA SER A 34 14.58 -6.14 -1.34
C SER A 34 14.18 -5.99 0.15
N THR A 35 13.39 -4.96 0.48
CA THR A 35 12.88 -4.73 1.83
C THR A 35 11.55 -5.45 2.12
N LEU A 36 10.89 -6.01 1.09
CA LEU A 36 9.60 -6.68 1.21
C LEU A 36 9.73 -8.03 1.92
N THR A 37 9.70 -7.98 3.25
CA THR A 37 9.58 -9.17 4.10
C THR A 37 8.15 -9.33 4.60
N ALA A 38 7.74 -10.56 4.93
CA ALA A 38 6.41 -10.82 5.49
C ALA A 38 6.14 -10.01 6.78
N GLN A 39 7.16 -9.87 7.63
CA GLN A 39 7.09 -9.04 8.84
C GLN A 39 6.84 -7.58 8.49
N TRP A 40 7.66 -7.01 7.60
CA TRP A 40 7.54 -5.61 7.22
C TRP A 40 6.19 -5.30 6.57
N VAL A 41 5.73 -6.16 5.66
CA VAL A 41 4.41 -6.01 5.02
C VAL A 41 3.28 -6.04 6.07
N GLY A 42 3.36 -6.95 7.06
CA GLY A 42 2.40 -7.01 8.16
C GLY A 42 2.37 -5.74 9.00
N GLU A 43 3.53 -5.16 9.30
CA GLU A 43 3.64 -3.88 10.02
C GLU A 43 3.00 -2.73 9.23
N ILE A 44 3.17 -2.69 7.90
CA ILE A 44 2.54 -1.67 7.06
C ILE A 44 1.02 -1.83 7.02
N ILE A 45 0.51 -3.05 6.84
CA ILE A 45 -0.94 -3.32 6.81
C ILE A 45 -1.60 -2.84 8.11
N ALA A 46 -0.99 -3.14 9.27
CA ALA A 46 -1.51 -2.71 10.57
C ALA A 46 -1.54 -1.17 10.73
N ILE A 47 -0.69 -0.42 10.01
CA ILE A 47 -0.73 1.05 9.97
C ILE A 47 -1.84 1.54 9.04
N LEU A 48 -2.08 0.87 7.92
CA LEU A 48 -3.10 1.25 6.94
C LEU A 48 -4.52 1.02 7.47
N GLU A 49 -4.78 -0.10 8.17
CA GLU A 49 -6.08 -0.37 8.82
C GLU A 49 -6.47 0.71 9.83
N ARG A 50 -5.49 1.37 10.46
CA ARG A 50 -5.74 2.49 11.38
C ARG A 50 -6.11 3.81 10.67
N LYS A 51 -5.98 3.88 9.35
CA LYS A 51 -6.29 5.06 8.52
C LYS A 51 -7.43 4.76 7.55
N GLU A 52 -8.60 4.43 8.09
CA GLU A 52 -9.83 4.36 7.31
C GLU A 52 -10.28 5.80 6.96
N GLY A 53 -9.65 6.37 5.94
CA GLY A 53 -10.04 7.65 5.35
C GLY A 53 -10.64 7.40 3.98
N HIS A 54 -11.90 7.78 3.78
CA HIS A 54 -12.65 7.66 2.53
C HIS A 54 -11.82 7.99 1.28
N LEU A 55 -11.34 6.96 0.58
CA LEU A 55 -10.71 7.07 -0.73
C LEU A 55 -11.74 6.75 -1.83
N PHE A 56 -12.74 7.62 -1.95
CA PHE A 56 -13.53 7.75 -3.17
C PHE A 56 -13.62 9.24 -3.55
N ASP A 57 -12.47 9.89 -3.64
CA ASP A 57 -12.33 11.15 -4.36
C ASP A 57 -11.01 11.08 -5.13
N ASN A 58 -11.06 11.04 -6.46
CA ASN A 58 -9.93 10.89 -7.41
C ASN A 58 -9.39 9.48 -7.75
N ALA A 59 -10.23 8.44 -7.79
CA ALA A 59 -9.91 7.25 -8.58
C ALA A 59 -10.13 7.50 -10.08
N GLN A 60 -9.24 8.28 -10.73
CA GLN A 60 -9.05 8.19 -12.17
C GLN A 60 -7.86 7.27 -12.44
N VAL A 61 -8.10 5.97 -12.33
CA VAL A 61 -7.26 4.97 -13.01
C VAL A 61 -7.63 5.06 -14.49
N ARG A 62 -6.86 5.81 -15.27
CA ARG A 62 -6.93 5.73 -16.74
C ARG A 62 -6.01 4.60 -17.17
N VAL A 63 -6.61 3.55 -17.72
CA VAL A 63 -5.97 2.50 -18.51
C VAL A 63 -5.52 3.08 -19.85
#